data_AF-A0A2N3VBC0-F1
#
_entry.id   AF-A0A2N3VBC0-F1
#
_cell.length_a   1.000
_cell.length_b   1.000
_cell.length_c   1.000
_cell.angle_alpha   90.00
_cell.angle_beta   90.00
_cell.angle_gamma   90.00
#
_symmetry.space_group_name_H-M   'P 1'
#
loop_
_entity.id
_entity.type
_entity.pdbx_description
1 polymer ?
#
loop_
_entity_poly.entity_id
_entity_poly.type
_entity_poly.pdbx_seq_one_letter_code
_entity_poly.pdbx_strand_id
1 'polypeptide(L)'
;MLERGIDVRDCFGPNIIRDRDWRTIWALKDRLPHGSQYRSALAMDQELAEQMLAAEQSEADLDLYEEKVEPSGPTPEGYTIDSYLLLSIIDALQGVQAAVIAAAGGDPPRVTPMPRPVTAVDLVRDAQRDESMQNLIDEFTASTWEDE
;
A
#
# COMPACT_ATOMS: atom_id res chain seq x y z
N MET A 1 -4.04 29.82 -5.69
CA MET A 1 -2.59 30.08 -5.75
C MET A 1 -2.01 28.99 -6.64
N LEU A 2 -1.64 29.29 -7.88
CA LEU A 2 -1.07 28.28 -8.78
C LEU A 2 0.33 27.96 -8.26
N GLU A 3 0.51 26.79 -7.65
CA GLU A 3 1.81 26.31 -7.19
C GLU A 3 2.77 26.32 -8.38
N ARG A 4 3.92 27.00 -8.23
CA ARG A 4 4.99 26.91 -9.22
C ARG A 4 5.33 25.43 -9.41
N GLY A 5 5.17 24.96 -10.66
CA GLY A 5 5.60 23.62 -11.07
C GLY A 5 7.06 23.37 -10.68
N ILE A 6 7.40 22.10 -10.48
CA ILE A 6 8.74 21.67 -10.07
C ILE A 6 9.69 21.92 -11.25
N ASP A 7 10.64 22.86 -11.12
CA ASP A 7 11.70 23.04 -12.11
C ASP A 7 12.94 22.24 -11.72
N VAL A 8 13.26 21.22 -12.52
CA VAL A 8 14.45 20.37 -12.35
C VAL A 8 15.74 21.20 -12.47
N ARG A 9 15.71 22.31 -13.20
CA ARG A 9 16.88 23.19 -13.41
C ARG A 9 17.26 23.97 -12.16
N ASP A 10 16.32 24.20 -11.23
CA ASP A 10 16.62 24.81 -9.94
C ASP A 10 17.52 23.92 -9.09
N CYS A 11 17.47 22.60 -9.29
CA CYS A 11 18.28 21.64 -8.55
C CYS A 11 19.51 21.13 -9.33
N PHE A 12 19.39 21.00 -10.66
CA PHE A 12 20.40 20.35 -11.53
C PHE A 12 21.01 21.31 -12.57
N GLY A 13 20.81 22.63 -12.43
CA GLY A 13 21.31 23.62 -13.37
C GLY A 13 22.86 23.70 -13.45
N PRO A 14 23.40 24.16 -14.60
CA PRO A 14 24.84 24.19 -14.87
C PRO A 14 25.63 25.10 -13.92
N ASN A 15 24.98 26.09 -13.30
CA ASN A 15 25.61 27.07 -12.41
C ASN A 15 25.72 26.61 -10.94
N ILE A 16 25.21 25.43 -10.58
CA ILE A 16 24.97 25.01 -9.18
C ILE A 16 25.71 23.70 -8.82
N ILE A 17 26.56 23.19 -9.73
CA ILE A 17 27.23 21.89 -9.55
C ILE A 17 28.24 21.92 -8.39
N ARG A 18 28.81 23.09 -8.05
CA ARG A 18 29.82 23.24 -7.01
C ARG A 18 29.28 23.63 -5.62
N ASP A 19 28.20 24.42 -5.54
CA ASP A 19 27.68 24.98 -4.27
C ASP A 19 26.35 24.35 -3.86
N ARG A 20 26.21 23.04 -4.11
CA ARG A 20 24.93 22.34 -3.99
C ARG A 20 24.56 22.14 -2.53
N ASP A 21 23.49 22.78 -2.07
CA ASP A 21 22.89 22.49 -0.76
C ASP A 21 22.06 21.21 -0.85
N TRP A 22 22.37 20.25 0.03
CA TRP A 22 21.65 19.00 0.18
C TRP A 22 20.17 19.25 0.52
N ARG A 23 19.85 20.35 1.22
CA ARG A 23 18.47 20.72 1.55
C ARG A 23 17.60 20.94 0.32
N THR A 24 18.16 21.53 -0.74
CA THR A 24 17.43 21.78 -2.00
C THR A 24 17.07 20.48 -2.70
N ILE A 25 17.97 19.50 -2.66
CA ILE A 25 17.73 18.16 -3.21
C ILE A 25 16.65 17.43 -2.40
N TRP A 26 16.70 17.54 -1.06
CA TRP A 26 15.65 16.99 -0.20
C TRP A 26 14.29 17.61 -0.46
N ALA A 27 14.21 18.94 -0.57
CA ALA A 27 12.97 19.64 -0.89
C ALA A 27 12.40 19.22 -2.25
N LEU A 28 13.27 18.97 -3.25
CA LEU A 28 12.84 18.43 -4.53
C LEU A 28 12.27 17.02 -4.38
N LYS A 29 13.01 16.13 -3.69
CA LYS A 29 12.63 14.74 -3.44
C LYS A 29 11.24 14.65 -2.81
N ASP A 30 10.99 15.51 -1.81
CA ASP A 30 9.73 15.50 -1.06
C ASP A 30 8.55 16.00 -1.88
N ARG A 31 8.79 16.91 -2.83
CA ARG A 31 7.78 17.47 -3.73
C ARG A 31 7.46 16.59 -4.94
N LEU A 32 8.17 15.49 -5.16
CA LEU A 32 7.89 14.61 -6.31
C LEU A 32 6.46 14.07 -6.27
N PRO A 33 5.75 14.01 -7.42
CA PRO A 33 4.40 13.46 -7.49
C PRO A 33 4.32 12.03 -6.94
N HIS A 34 3.19 11.70 -6.33
CA HIS A 34 2.95 10.37 -5.74
C HIS A 34 3.09 9.23 -6.76
N GLY A 35 2.59 9.41 -7.99
CA GLY A 35 2.71 8.42 -9.07
C GLY A 35 4.06 8.42 -9.80
N SER A 36 5.09 9.08 -9.26
CA SER A 36 6.43 9.08 -9.88
C SER A 36 7.12 7.72 -9.74
N GLN A 37 7.99 7.40 -10.69
CA GLN A 37 8.80 6.18 -10.68
C GLN A 37 9.61 6.03 -9.40
N TYR A 38 10.19 7.13 -8.91
CA TYR A 38 10.95 7.13 -7.66
C TYR A 38 10.11 6.74 -6.45
N ARG A 39 8.91 7.32 -6.29
CA ARG A 39 8.00 7.00 -5.19
C ARG A 39 7.49 5.57 -5.27
N SER A 40 7.25 5.08 -6.49
CA SER A 40 6.81 3.70 -6.73
C SER A 40 7.91 2.70 -6.40
N ALA A 41 9.15 2.95 -6.83
CA ALA A 41 10.30 2.11 -6.50
C ALA A 41 10.54 2.06 -4.99
N LEU A 42 10.43 3.19 -4.30
CA LEU A 42 10.55 3.25 -2.85
C LEU A 42 9.42 2.50 -2.13
N ALA A 43 8.19 2.57 -2.64
CA ALA A 43 7.05 1.83 -2.09
C ALA A 43 7.12 0.31 -2.33
N MET A 44 7.89 -0.13 -3.34
CA MET A 44 8.10 -1.54 -3.67
C MET A 44 9.41 -2.10 -3.12
N ASP A 45 10.18 -1.31 -2.36
CA ASP A 45 11.44 -1.74 -1.75
C ASP A 45 11.17 -2.57 -0.50
N GLN A 46 11.46 -3.86 -0.58
CA GLN A 46 11.21 -4.81 0.50
C GLN A 46 12.12 -4.59 1.71
N GLU A 47 13.40 -4.27 1.50
CA GLU A 47 14.35 -4.08 2.60
C GLU A 47 13.94 -2.84 3.42
N LEU A 48 13.54 -1.77 2.73
CA LEU A 48 13.01 -0.57 3.37
C LEU A 48 11.71 -0.86 4.14
N ALA A 49 10.81 -1.67 3.57
CA ALA A 49 9.56 -2.05 4.20
C ALA A 49 9.78 -2.84 5.51
N GLU A 50 10.70 -3.80 5.51
CA GLU A 50 11.09 -4.58 6.69
C GLU A 50 11.66 -3.67 7.79
N GLN A 51 12.53 -2.71 7.42
CA GLN A 51 13.08 -1.72 8.37
C GLN A 51 12.01 -0.80 8.95
N MET A 52 11.03 -0.37 8.14
CA MET A 52 9.92 0.46 8.59
C MET A 52 9.02 -0.28 9.58
N LEU A 53 8.65 -1.54 9.29
CA LEU A 53 7.85 -2.36 10.19
C LEU A 53 8.59 -2.71 11.49
N ALA A 54 9.90 -2.97 11.41
CA ALA A 54 10.72 -3.17 12.61
C ALA A 54 10.79 -1.91 13.49
N ALA A 55 10.85 -0.73 12.89
CA ALA A 55 10.78 0.54 13.62
C ALA A 55 9.38 0.78 14.21
N GLU A 56 8.31 0.49 13.46
CA GLU A 56 6.92 0.60 13.91
C GLU A 56 6.62 -0.37 15.06
N GLN A 57 7.09 -1.62 15.00
CA GLN A 57 6.97 -2.60 16.11
C GLN A 57 7.73 -2.17 17.36
N SER A 58 8.81 -1.39 17.23
CA SER A 58 9.50 -0.82 18.39
C SER A 58 8.71 0.32 19.07
N GLU A 59 7.73 0.90 18.37
CA GLU A 59 6.86 1.98 18.85
C GLU A 59 5.42 1.52 19.17
N ALA A 60 4.96 0.39 18.63
CA ALA A 60 3.55 -0.04 18.61
C ALA A 60 3.20 -1.24 19.52
N ASP A 61 3.45 -1.11 20.82
CA ASP A 61 2.91 -2.02 21.86
C ASP A 61 1.41 -1.76 22.17
N LEU A 62 0.67 -1.02 21.32
CA LEU A 62 -0.74 -0.69 21.53
C LEU A 62 -1.55 -0.71 20.23
N ASP A 63 -2.67 -1.44 20.29
CA ASP A 63 -3.80 -1.53 19.35
C ASP A 63 -3.72 -2.57 18.20
N LEU A 64 -4.10 -3.80 18.55
CA LEU A 64 -4.57 -4.84 17.63
C LEU A 64 -6.02 -4.58 17.22
N TYR A 65 -6.30 -4.48 15.92
CA TYR A 65 -7.39 -5.16 15.17
C TYR A 65 -7.42 -4.58 13.75
N GLU A 66 -7.02 -5.37 12.74
CA GLU A 66 -7.39 -5.06 11.35
C GLU A 66 -7.62 -6.33 10.52
N GLU A 67 -8.58 -6.26 9.61
CA GLU A 67 -9.25 -7.35 8.89
C GLU A 67 -8.54 -7.74 7.59
N LYS A 68 -8.68 -9.01 7.19
CA LYS A 68 -7.98 -9.69 6.08
C LYS A 68 -8.36 -9.15 4.70
N VAL A 69 -7.37 -8.86 3.83
CA VAL A 69 -7.55 -8.78 2.38
C VAL A 69 -6.39 -9.52 1.69
N GLU A 70 -6.67 -10.54 0.88
CA GLU A 70 -5.64 -11.25 0.12
C GLU A 70 -5.05 -10.36 -1.01
N PRO A 71 -3.72 -10.32 -1.19
CA PRO A 71 -3.11 -9.46 -2.19
C PRO A 71 -3.15 -10.09 -3.59
N SER A 72 -3.87 -9.43 -4.49
CA SER A 72 -3.67 -9.54 -5.94
C SER A 72 -3.91 -8.18 -6.58
N GLY A 73 -2.87 -7.36 -6.66
CA GLY A 73 -2.98 -5.98 -7.12
C GLY A 73 -1.82 -5.50 -7.99
N PRO A 74 -2.04 -4.52 -8.88
CA PRO A 74 -1.00 -3.95 -9.74
C PRO A 74 0.07 -3.19 -8.92
N THR A 75 1.18 -2.83 -9.54
CA THR A 75 2.19 -1.97 -8.89
C THR A 75 1.66 -0.54 -8.69
N PRO A 76 2.11 0.23 -7.68
CA PRO A 76 1.71 1.63 -7.45
C PRO A 76 2.09 2.60 -8.58
N GLU A 77 2.91 2.16 -9.53
CA GLU A 77 3.35 2.97 -10.66
C GLU A 77 2.17 3.51 -11.49
N GLY A 78 2.12 4.82 -11.70
CA GLY A 78 1.06 5.47 -12.46
C GLY A 78 -0.30 5.48 -11.76
N TYR A 79 -0.39 4.98 -10.52
CA TYR A 79 -1.61 5.02 -9.73
C TYR A 79 -1.78 6.41 -9.10
N THR A 80 -2.65 7.22 -9.71
CA THR A 80 -2.95 8.57 -9.23
C THR A 80 -4.25 8.59 -8.44
N ILE A 81 -4.52 9.71 -7.76
CA ILE A 81 -5.80 9.94 -7.07
C ILE A 81 -7.00 9.76 -8.01
N ASP A 82 -6.86 10.16 -9.27
CA ASP A 82 -7.92 10.02 -10.27
C ASP A 82 -8.21 8.54 -10.56
N SER A 83 -7.16 7.71 -10.71
CA SER A 83 -7.29 6.26 -10.87
C SER A 83 -7.96 5.62 -9.66
N TYR A 84 -7.61 6.06 -8.45
CA TYR A 84 -8.23 5.59 -7.22
C TYR A 84 -9.73 5.92 -7.16
N LEU A 85 -10.10 7.15 -7.49
CA LEU A 85 -11.50 7.60 -7.51
C LEU A 85 -12.30 6.85 -8.57
N LEU A 86 -11.74 6.62 -9.75
CA LEU A 86 -12.38 5.85 -10.82
C LEU A 86 -12.66 4.41 -10.39
N LEU A 87 -11.69 3.74 -9.76
CA LEU A 87 -11.89 2.39 -9.26
C LEU A 87 -12.95 2.35 -8.15
N SER A 88 -12.97 3.36 -7.27
CA SER A 88 -13.99 3.47 -6.21
C SER A 88 -15.40 3.66 -6.78
N ILE A 89 -15.53 4.39 -7.88
CA ILE A 89 -16.80 4.53 -8.62
C ILE A 89 -17.22 3.18 -9.22
N ILE A 90 -16.27 2.41 -9.78
CA ILE A 90 -16.56 1.09 -10.34
C ILE A 90 -17.09 0.14 -9.24
N ASP A 91 -16.45 0.12 -8.07
CA ASP A 91 -16.89 -0.71 -6.94
C ASP A 91 -18.30 -0.32 -6.47
N ALA A 92 -18.60 0.98 -6.40
CA ALA A 92 -19.93 1.47 -6.05
C ALA A 92 -20.99 1.05 -7.09
N LEU A 93 -20.66 1.09 -8.38
CA LEU A 93 -21.56 0.64 -9.46
C LEU A 93 -21.84 -0.86 -9.39
N GLN A 94 -20.82 -1.68 -9.12
CA GLN A 94 -20.99 -3.13 -8.93
C GLN A 94 -21.90 -3.44 -7.74
N GLY A 95 -21.75 -2.70 -6.63
CA GLY A 95 -22.62 -2.82 -5.46
C GLY A 95 -24.08 -2.48 -5.78
N VAL A 96 -24.33 -1.39 -6.52
CA VAL A 96 -25.68 -1.04 -6.96
C VAL A 96 -26.26 -2.12 -7.88
N GLN A 97 -25.48 -2.66 -8.82
CA GLN A 97 -25.92 -3.73 -9.71
C GLN A 97 -26.33 -4.98 -8.93
N ALA A 98 -25.52 -5.41 -7.97
CA ALA A 98 -25.82 -6.56 -7.11
C ALA A 98 -27.11 -6.33 -6.31
N ALA A 99 -27.29 -5.14 -5.74
CA ALA A 99 -28.49 -4.79 -4.99
C ALA A 99 -29.76 -4.83 -5.87
N VAL A 100 -29.68 -4.35 -7.12
CA VAL A 100 -30.81 -4.39 -8.06
C VAL A 100 -31.17 -5.83 -8.45
N ILE A 101 -30.18 -6.69 -8.71
CA ILE A 101 -30.41 -8.11 -9.04
C ILE A 101 -31.07 -8.83 -7.86
N ALA A 102 -30.58 -8.61 -6.65
CA ALA A 102 -31.14 -9.19 -5.43
C ALA A 102 -32.59 -8.71 -5.21
N ALA A 103 -32.87 -7.42 -5.41
CA ALA A 103 -34.22 -6.87 -5.28
C ALA A 103 -35.20 -7.43 -6.33
N ALA A 104 -34.71 -7.82 -7.51
CA ALA A 104 -35.49 -8.50 -8.55
C ALA A 104 -35.69 -10.01 -8.30
N GLY A 105 -35.14 -10.55 -7.19
CA GLY A 105 -35.23 -11.97 -6.84
C GLY A 105 -34.23 -12.87 -7.55
N GLY A 106 -33.20 -12.30 -8.19
CA GLY A 106 -32.09 -13.05 -8.77
C GLY A 106 -30.97 -13.30 -7.74
N ASP A 107 -30.07 -14.23 -8.06
CA ASP A 107 -28.84 -14.45 -7.29
C ASP A 107 -27.74 -13.47 -7.74
N PRO A 108 -27.34 -12.49 -6.93
CA PRO A 108 -26.36 -11.49 -7.34
C PRO A 108 -24.95 -12.09 -7.47
N PRO A 109 -24.15 -11.62 -8.44
CA PRO A 109 -22.76 -12.04 -8.54
C PRO A 109 -21.97 -11.59 -7.29
N ARG A 110 -20.98 -12.40 -6.87
CA ARG A 110 -20.04 -12.00 -5.81
C ARG A 110 -19.28 -10.75 -6.25
N VAL A 111 -19.51 -9.64 -5.57
CA VAL A 111 -18.78 -8.39 -5.79
C VAL A 111 -17.40 -8.53 -5.15
N THR A 112 -16.38 -8.67 -5.99
CA THR A 112 -14.98 -8.62 -5.56
C THR A 112 -14.45 -7.22 -5.84
N PRO A 113 -13.92 -6.50 -4.82
CA PRO A 113 -13.35 -5.18 -5.02
C PRO A 113 -12.32 -5.18 -6.15
N MET A 114 -12.30 -4.13 -6.96
CA MET A 114 -11.33 -4.01 -8.03
C MET A 114 -9.89 -3.99 -7.48
N PRO A 115 -8.94 -4.67 -8.13
CA PRO A 115 -7.57 -4.81 -7.65
C PRO A 115 -6.93 -3.44 -7.42
N ARG A 116 -6.49 -3.20 -6.19
CA ARG A 116 -5.80 -1.97 -5.76
C ARG A 116 -4.29 -2.21 -5.75
N PRO A 117 -3.47 -1.18 -5.97
CA PRO A 117 -2.04 -1.39 -5.93
C PRO A 117 -1.57 -1.73 -4.53
N VAL A 118 -0.64 -2.68 -4.46
CA VAL A 118 -0.10 -3.20 -3.20
C VAL A 118 1.32 -2.70 -3.03
N THR A 119 1.67 -2.25 -1.82
CA THR A 119 3.04 -1.82 -1.50
C THR A 119 3.84 -2.96 -0.87
N ALA A 120 5.17 -2.84 -0.84
CA ALA A 120 6.02 -3.82 -0.17
C ALA A 120 5.74 -3.92 1.33
N VAL A 121 5.32 -2.82 1.97
CA VAL A 121 4.90 -2.81 3.38
C VAL A 121 3.69 -3.70 3.59
N ASP A 122 2.69 -3.61 2.71
CA ASP A 122 1.48 -4.45 2.78
C ASP A 122 1.83 -5.93 2.65
N LEU A 123 2.70 -6.28 1.69
CA LEU A 123 3.15 -7.66 1.47
C LEU A 123 3.91 -8.23 2.68
N VAL A 124 4.83 -7.46 3.27
CA VAL A 124 5.62 -7.91 4.43
C VAL A 124 4.72 -8.04 5.67
N ARG A 125 3.77 -7.12 5.86
CA ARG A 125 2.82 -7.16 6.97
C ARG A 125 1.91 -8.40 6.88
N ASP A 126 1.43 -8.73 5.68
CA ASP A 126 0.64 -9.94 5.44
C ASP A 126 1.46 -11.21 5.72
N ALA A 127 2.71 -11.26 5.24
CA ALA A 127 3.60 -12.40 5.48
C ALA A 127 3.87 -12.62 6.98
N GLN A 128 4.14 -11.56 7.75
CA GLN A 128 4.31 -11.64 9.21
C GLN A 128 3.04 -12.13 9.91
N ARG A 129 1.87 -11.74 9.41
CA ARG A 129 0.59 -12.16 9.95
C ARG A 129 0.32 -13.65 9.69
N ASP A 130 0.59 -14.11 8.48
CA ASP A 130 0.43 -15.52 8.11
C ASP A 130 1.38 -16.41 8.92
N GLU A 131 2.64 -15.98 9.11
CA GLU A 131 3.59 -16.65 9.99
C GLU A 131 3.10 -16.68 11.44
N SER A 132 2.59 -15.56 11.96
CA SER A 132 2.01 -15.48 13.31
C SER A 132 0.82 -16.42 13.47
N MET A 133 -0.06 -16.50 12.46
CA MET A 133 -1.22 -17.39 12.47
C MET A 133 -0.80 -18.86 12.40
N GLN A 134 0.22 -19.19 11.60
CA GLN A 134 0.75 -20.55 11.53
C GLN A 134 1.40 -20.96 12.86
N ASN A 135 2.17 -20.08 13.49
CA ASN A 135 2.75 -20.31 14.81
C ASN A 135 1.68 -20.58 15.88
N LEU A 136 0.57 -19.82 15.86
CA LEU A 136 -0.57 -20.09 16.75
C LEU A 136 -1.21 -21.46 16.48
N ILE A 137 -1.39 -21.83 15.20
CA ILE A 137 -1.92 -23.15 14.84
C ILE A 137 -0.99 -24.25 15.35
N ASP A 138 0.32 -24.09 15.16
CA ASP A 138 1.33 -25.06 15.57
C ASP A 138 1.36 -25.19 17.12
N GLU A 139 1.26 -24.10 17.87
CA GLU A 139 1.16 -24.12 19.34
C GLU A 139 -0.08 -24.88 19.83
N PHE A 140 -1.26 -24.58 19.25
CA PHE A 140 -2.50 -25.23 19.65
C PHE A 140 -2.57 -26.70 19.22
N THR A 141 -1.98 -27.05 18.08
CA THR A 141 -1.98 -28.44 17.59
C THR A 141 -0.90 -29.29 18.25
N ALA A 142 0.27 -28.74 18.57
CA ALA A 142 1.33 -29.45 19.30
C ALA A 142 0.89 -29.86 20.71
N SER A 143 0.13 -29.01 21.41
CA SER A 143 -0.44 -29.27 22.74
C SER A 143 -1.34 -30.53 22.78
N THR A 144 -1.98 -30.90 21.67
CA THR A 144 -2.90 -32.05 21.62
C THR A 144 -2.24 -33.42 21.47
N TRP A 145 -0.91 -33.51 21.29
CA TRP A 145 -0.20 -34.78 21.07
C TRP A 145 0.64 -35.28 22.26
N GLU A 146 0.70 -34.54 23.38
CA GLU A 146 1.49 -34.92 24.57
C GLU A 146 0.69 -35.65 25.67
N ASP A 147 -0.60 -35.94 25.46
CA ASP A 147 -1.52 -36.53 26.46
C ASP A 147 -1.97 -37.99 26.18
N GLU A 148 -1.21 -38.79 25.40
CA GLU A 148 -1.45 -40.26 25.24
C GLU A 148 -0.37 -41.16 25.86
#